data_AF-A0A966DIT8-F1
#
_entry.id   AF-A0A966DIT8-F1
#
_cell.length_a   1.000
_cell.length_b   1.000
_cell.length_c   1.000
_cell.angle_alpha   90.00
_cell.angle_beta   90.00
_cell.angle_gamma   90.00
#
_symmetry.space_group_name_H-M   'P 1'
#
loop_
_entity.id
_entity.type
_entity.pdbx_description
1 polymer ?
#
loop_
_entity_poly.entity_id
_entity_poly.type
_entity_poly.pdbx_seq_one_letter_code
_entity_poly.pdbx_strand_id
1 'polypeptide(L)'
;MDFLPQILLLSSILLFAYFWFKPRTKPKPSPQKQEEIRQMYKQRLQTELATINDPDERQSKKIALLKAFAKELEFNLFFDKNDVQALMKELAKY
;
A
#
# COMPACT_ATOMS: atom_id res chain seq x y z
N MET A 1 21.70 -51.51 -11.87
CA MET A 1 20.38 -50.83 -11.78
C MET A 1 20.58 -49.68 -10.81
N ASP A 2 21.20 -48.57 -11.26
CA ASP A 2 21.79 -47.56 -10.37
C ASP A 2 21.32 -46.13 -10.67
N PHE A 3 20.30 -45.98 -11.52
CA PHE A 3 19.78 -44.68 -11.96
C PHE A 3 18.71 -44.09 -11.04
N LEU A 4 18.03 -44.93 -10.24
CA LEU A 4 17.00 -44.50 -9.28
C LEU A 4 17.48 -43.44 -8.27
N PRO A 5 18.64 -43.59 -7.59
CA PRO A 5 19.10 -42.57 -6.63
C PRO A 5 19.50 -41.26 -7.31
N GLN A 6 20.02 -41.31 -8.54
CA GLN A 6 20.41 -40.12 -9.30
C GLN A 6 19.19 -39.30 -9.74
N ILE A 7 18.11 -39.96 -10.16
CA ILE A 7 16.85 -39.31 -10.56
C ILE A 7 16.19 -38.62 -9.35
N LEU A 8 16.18 -39.30 -8.18
CA LEU A 8 15.65 -38.72 -6.94
C LEU A 8 16.41 -37.45 -6.55
N LEU A 9 17.73 -37.48 -6.62
CA LEU A 9 18.59 -36.34 -6.28
C LEU A 9 18.34 -35.15 -7.24
N LEU A 10 18.24 -35.42 -8.54
CA LEU A 10 17.90 -34.39 -9.54
C LEU A 10 16.52 -33.77 -9.27
N SER A 11 15.51 -34.60 -8.99
CA SER A 11 14.16 -34.10 -8.69
C SER A 11 14.11 -33.26 -7.41
N SER A 12 14.89 -33.63 -6.40
CA SER A 12 14.95 -32.89 -5.13
C SER A 12 15.60 -31.51 -5.33
N ILE A 13 16.67 -31.43 -6.14
CA ILE A 13 17.32 -30.17 -6.48
C ILE A 13 16.38 -29.26 -7.28
N LEU A 14 15.66 -29.82 -8.26
CA LEU A 14 14.68 -29.08 -9.06
C LEU A 14 13.53 -28.52 -8.21
N LEU A 15 13.02 -29.31 -7.26
CA LEU A 15 11.99 -28.85 -6.30
C LEU A 15 12.51 -27.74 -5.39
N PHE A 16 13.74 -27.86 -4.89
CA PHE A 16 14.37 -26.83 -4.07
C PHE A 16 14.60 -25.53 -4.85
N ALA A 17 15.12 -25.64 -6.08
CA ALA A 17 15.31 -24.49 -6.96
C ALA A 17 13.98 -23.81 -7.26
N TYR A 18 12.94 -24.57 -7.59
CA TYR A 18 11.59 -24.04 -7.83
C TYR A 18 11.04 -23.27 -6.60
N PHE A 19 11.23 -23.82 -5.40
CA PHE A 19 10.79 -23.16 -4.16
C PHE A 19 11.60 -21.90 -3.84
N TRP A 20 12.89 -21.87 -4.19
CA TRP A 20 13.77 -20.72 -4.00
C TRP A 20 13.51 -19.60 -5.00
N PHE A 21 13.18 -19.95 -6.24
CA PHE A 21 12.85 -19.01 -7.30
C PHE A 21 11.42 -18.48 -7.22
N LYS A 22 10.53 -19.10 -6.42
CA LYS A 22 9.17 -18.57 -6.23
C LYS A 22 9.29 -17.19 -5.58
N PRO A 23 8.99 -16.10 -6.32
CA PRO A 23 9.11 -14.77 -5.75
C PRO A 23 8.08 -14.65 -4.64
N ARG A 24 8.53 -14.28 -3.44
CA ARG A 24 7.66 -13.85 -2.33
C ARG A 24 6.99 -12.52 -2.70
N THR A 25 6.14 -12.55 -3.72
CA THR A 25 5.27 -11.43 -4.05
C THR A 25 4.21 -11.40 -2.95
N LYS A 26 4.31 -10.38 -2.10
CA LYS A 26 3.24 -10.06 -1.16
C LYS A 26 1.95 -9.96 -2.00
N PRO A 27 0.86 -10.65 -1.63
CA PRO A 27 -0.39 -10.52 -2.35
C PRO A 27 -0.75 -9.03 -2.39
N LYS A 28 -0.87 -8.49 -3.61
CA LYS A 28 -1.21 -7.08 -3.83
C LYS A 28 -2.55 -6.81 -3.12
N PRO A 29 -2.69 -5.73 -2.34
CA PRO A 29 -3.95 -5.41 -1.69
C PRO A 29 -5.09 -5.34 -2.72
N SER A 30 -6.29 -5.80 -2.34
CA SER A 30 -7.46 -5.75 -3.22
C SER A 30 -7.72 -4.29 -3.65
N PRO A 31 -7.66 -3.96 -4.95
CA PRO A 31 -7.75 -2.58 -5.43
C PRO A 31 -9.07 -1.89 -5.05
N GLN A 32 -10.15 -2.66 -4.86
CA GLN A 32 -11.44 -2.16 -4.39
C GLN A 32 -11.36 -1.53 -3.00
N LYS A 33 -10.73 -2.20 -2.04
CA LYS A 33 -10.57 -1.65 -0.67
C LYS A 33 -9.68 -0.43 -0.63
N GLN A 34 -8.65 -0.37 -1.46
CA GLN A 34 -7.82 0.82 -1.58
C GLN A 34 -8.65 2.02 -2.05
N GLU A 35 -9.49 1.83 -3.07
CA GLU A 35 -10.31 2.91 -3.61
C GLU A 35 -11.35 3.42 -2.60
N GLU A 36 -12.01 2.51 -1.86
CA GLU A 36 -12.91 2.90 -0.77
C GLU A 36 -12.22 3.75 0.29
N ILE A 37 -11.01 3.33 0.71
CA ILE A 37 -10.21 4.08 1.68
C ILE A 37 -9.81 5.45 1.12
N ARG A 38 -9.44 5.55 -0.18
CA ARG A 38 -9.13 6.84 -0.82
C ARG A 38 -10.32 7.79 -0.79
N GLN A 39 -11.51 7.30 -1.13
CA GLN A 39 -12.74 8.10 -1.14
C GLN A 39 -13.09 8.58 0.26
N MET A 40 -12.96 7.71 1.27
CA MET A 40 -13.18 8.07 2.67
C MET A 40 -12.25 9.21 3.13
N TYR A 41 -10.95 9.13 2.83
CA TYR A 41 -10.00 10.19 3.20
C TYR A 41 -10.24 11.49 2.43
N LYS A 42 -10.65 11.43 1.15
CA LYS A 42 -11.06 12.62 0.38
C LYS A 42 -12.25 13.32 1.01
N GLN A 43 -13.30 12.57 1.35
CA GLN A 43 -14.50 13.12 2.00
C GLN A 43 -14.17 13.72 3.36
N ARG A 44 -13.33 13.05 4.15
CA ARG A 44 -12.89 13.55 5.46
C ARG A 44 -12.10 14.85 5.33
N LEU A 45 -11.19 14.94 4.35
CA LEU A 45 -10.45 16.17 4.06
C LEU A 45 -11.39 17.31 3.67
N GLN A 46 -12.32 17.07 2.74
CA GLN A 46 -13.27 18.09 2.30
C GLN A 46 -14.17 18.56 3.44
N THR A 47 -14.65 17.65 4.27
CA THR A 47 -15.52 17.99 5.42
C THR A 47 -14.77 18.86 6.43
N GLU A 48 -13.54 18.49 6.78
CA GLU A 48 -12.73 19.26 7.74
C GLU A 48 -12.32 20.64 7.22
N LEU A 49 -12.10 20.77 5.90
CA LEU A 49 -11.71 22.03 5.26
C LEU A 49 -12.91 22.91 4.91
N ALA A 50 -14.10 22.34 4.71
CA ALA A 50 -15.33 23.08 4.41
C ALA A 50 -15.74 24.00 5.56
N THR A 51 -15.38 23.65 6.79
CA THR A 51 -15.72 24.41 7.99
C THR A 51 -14.82 25.63 8.21
N ILE A 52 -13.76 25.80 7.41
CA ILE A 52 -12.76 26.85 7.60
C ILE A 52 -12.89 27.89 6.49
N ASN A 53 -13.21 29.13 6.86
CA ASN A 53 -13.32 30.25 5.91
C ASN A 53 -11.98 30.95 5.64
N ASP A 54 -11.05 30.91 6.60
CA ASP A 54 -9.74 31.55 6.47
C ASP A 54 -8.79 30.71 5.60
N PRO A 55 -8.19 31.27 4.53
CA PRO A 55 -7.32 30.55 3.62
C PRO A 55 -5.99 30.09 4.25
N ASP A 56 -5.40 30.87 5.16
CA ASP A 56 -4.14 30.52 5.83
C ASP A 56 -4.38 29.41 6.87
N GLU A 57 -5.46 29.53 7.63
CA GLU A 57 -5.88 28.49 8.58
C GLU A 57 -6.25 27.19 7.85
N ARG A 58 -6.93 27.29 6.71
CA ARG A 58 -7.28 26.15 5.86
C ARG A 58 -6.03 25.43 5.35
N GLN A 59 -5.01 26.17 4.92
CA GLN A 59 -3.77 25.57 4.43
C GLN A 59 -2.97 24.89 5.56
N SER A 60 -2.88 25.52 6.73
CA SER A 60 -2.23 24.94 7.91
C SER A 60 -2.92 23.64 8.36
N LYS A 61 -4.25 23.67 8.49
CA LYS A 61 -5.04 22.50 8.89
C LYS A 61 -5.00 21.38 7.85
N LYS A 62 -4.99 21.72 6.54
CA LYS A 62 -4.77 20.76 5.45
C LYS A 62 -3.45 20.02 5.62
N ILE A 63 -2.35 20.72 5.88
CA ILE A 63 -1.03 20.10 6.09
C ILE A 63 -1.04 19.19 7.33
N ALA A 64 -1.67 19.61 8.42
CA ALA A 64 -1.81 18.81 9.63
C ALA A 64 -2.60 17.52 9.40
N LEU A 65 -3.72 17.61 8.68
CA LEU A 65 -4.55 16.46 8.31
C LEU A 65 -3.82 15.49 7.38
N LEU A 66 -3.12 15.99 6.36
CA LEU A 66 -2.33 15.16 5.46
C LEU A 66 -1.24 14.40 6.22
N LYS A 67 -0.56 15.03 7.19
CA LYS A 67 0.41 14.34 8.06
C LYS A 67 -0.24 13.24 8.90
N ALA A 68 -1.42 13.50 9.46
CA ALA A 68 -2.15 12.52 10.25
C ALA A 68 -2.60 11.33 9.37
N PHE A 69 -3.16 11.61 8.19
CA PHE A 69 -3.60 10.59 7.24
C PHE A 69 -2.43 9.76 6.71
N ALA A 70 -1.29 10.38 6.40
CA ALA A 70 -0.08 9.66 6.00
C ALA A 70 0.34 8.65 7.08
N LYS A 71 0.36 9.08 8.34
CA LYS A 71 0.72 8.22 9.47
C LYS A 71 -0.29 7.09 9.67
N GLU A 72 -1.60 7.37 9.59
CA GLU A 72 -2.65 6.34 9.67
C GLU A 72 -2.57 5.32 8.53
N LEU A 73 -2.33 5.79 7.31
CA LEU A 73 -2.23 4.95 6.12
C LEU A 73 -0.94 4.12 6.09
N GLU A 74 0.16 4.60 6.70
CA GLU A 74 1.38 3.80 6.87
C GLU A 74 1.19 2.57 7.78
N PHE A 75 0.23 2.61 8.71
CA PHE A 75 -0.13 1.46 9.54
C PHE A 75 -1.21 0.58 8.90
N ASN A 76 -1.73 0.96 7.74
CA ASN A 76 -2.77 0.22 7.06
C ASN A 76 -2.20 -0.91 6.20
N LEU A 77 -2.66 -2.14 6.42
CA LEU A 77 -2.29 -3.34 5.65
C LEU A 77 -2.58 -3.22 4.15
N PHE A 78 -3.46 -2.30 3.75
CA PHE A 78 -3.85 -2.12 2.35
C PHE A 78 -3.01 -1.10 1.59
N PHE A 79 -2.10 -0.37 2.24
CA PHE A 79 -1.30 0.66 1.58
C PHE A 79 0.20 0.40 1.76
N ASP A 80 0.92 0.30 0.63
CA ASP A 80 2.37 0.36 0.64
C ASP A 80 2.85 1.82 0.76
N LYS A 81 4.09 2.04 1.22
CA LYS A 81 4.67 3.40 1.32
C LYS A 81 4.53 4.22 0.04
N ASN A 82 4.64 3.58 -1.12
CA ASN A 82 4.46 4.23 -2.42
C ASN A 82 3.00 4.67 -2.65
N ASP A 83 2.03 3.84 -2.26
CA ASP A 83 0.60 4.15 -2.37
C ASP A 83 0.23 5.29 -1.42
N VAL A 84 0.77 5.31 -0.20
CA VAL A 84 0.59 6.41 0.75
C VAL A 84 1.13 7.71 0.15
N GLN A 85 2.36 7.71 -0.39
CA GLN A 85 2.94 8.90 -1.01
C GLN A 85 2.13 9.38 -2.23
N ALA A 86 1.64 8.45 -3.06
CA ALA A 86 0.79 8.78 -4.20
C ALA A 86 -0.53 9.43 -3.75
N LEU A 87 -1.19 8.85 -2.75
CA LEU A 87 -2.44 9.37 -2.20
C LEU A 87 -2.23 10.74 -1.54
N MET A 88 -1.16 10.94 -0.77
CA MET A 88 -0.85 12.23 -0.17
C MET A 88 -0.58 13.31 -1.22
N LYS A 89 0.11 12.97 -2.31
CA LYS A 89 0.30 13.91 -3.44
C LYS A 89 -1.02 14.26 -4.12
N GLU A 90 -1.92 13.29 -4.26
CA GLU A 90 -3.24 13.50 -4.84
C GLU A 90 -4.10 14.43 -3.97
N LEU A 91 -4.12 14.17 -2.66
CA LEU A 91 -4.84 15.01 -1.69
C LEU A 91 -4.21 16.40 -1.51
N ALA A 92 -2.90 16.53 -1.70
CA ALA A 92 -2.22 17.83 -1.66
C ALA A 92 -2.55 18.71 -2.87
N LYS A 93 -2.80 18.11 -4.04
CA LYS A 93 -3.18 18.82 -5.28
C LYS A 93 -4.63 19.32 -5.28
N TYR A 94 -5.49 18.70 -4.48
CA TYR A 94 -6.89 19.10 -4.28
C TYR A 94 -7.00 20.42 -3.52
#